data_AF-A0AA36I0N3-F1
#
_entry.id   AF-A0AA36I0N3-F1
#
_cell.length_a   1.000
_cell.length_b   1.000
_cell.length_c   1.000
_cell.angle_alpha   90.00
_cell.angle_beta   90.00
_cell.angle_gamma   90.00
#
_symmetry.space_group_name_H-M   'P 1'
#
loop_
_entity.id
_entity.type
_entity.pdbx_description
1 polymer ?
#
loop_
_entity_poly.entity_id
_entity_poly.type
_entity_poly.pdbx_seq_one_letter_code
_entity_poly.pdbx_strand_id
1 'polypeptide(L)'
;MDTSRPYDILSVMHYGRNAFAVNESEPTMTAKPAALSGGRASSAEKFDIGNRIGLSQMDADQLADHYRSEVSTCTANKLGGSTCTEMEKDGKAWVDPHGQGCAIYLQMQEEGQIESCGRPFASGRYCCECGGGLRLQAWSP
;
A
#
# COMPACT_ATOMS: atom_id res chain seq x y z
N MET A 1 -23.45 -15.10 8.64
CA MET A 1 -21.97 -15.05 8.61
C MET A 1 -21.59 -15.25 7.16
N ASP A 2 -20.87 -14.31 6.56
CA ASP A 2 -20.44 -14.46 5.17
C ASP A 2 -19.26 -15.43 5.10
N THR A 3 -19.55 -16.62 4.60
CA THR A 3 -18.58 -17.71 4.37
C THR A 3 -18.35 -17.95 2.87
N SER A 4 -18.97 -17.11 2.03
CA SER A 4 -19.00 -17.28 0.58
C SER A 4 -17.84 -16.58 -0.12
N ARG A 5 -17.33 -15.49 0.48
CA ARG A 5 -16.22 -14.73 -0.08
C ARG A 5 -14.87 -15.30 0.37
N PRO A 6 -13.88 -15.43 -0.54
CA PRO A 6 -12.54 -15.85 -0.17
C PRO A 6 -11.87 -14.79 0.71
N TYR A 7 -10.91 -15.21 1.53
CA TYR A 7 -10.16 -14.30 2.40
C TYR A 7 -9.21 -13.40 1.57
N ASP A 8 -9.28 -12.09 1.78
CA ASP A 8 -8.39 -11.12 1.11
C ASP A 8 -7.24 -10.68 2.01
N ILE A 9 -6.07 -11.25 1.77
CA ILE A 9 -4.85 -10.93 2.51
C ILE A 9 -4.29 -9.53 2.17
N LEU A 10 -4.75 -8.93 1.07
CA LEU A 10 -4.39 -7.58 0.65
C LEU A 10 -5.40 -6.52 1.12
N SER A 11 -6.45 -6.93 1.84
CA SER A 11 -7.43 -6.02 2.43
C SER A 11 -6.74 -4.96 3.29
N VAL A 12 -7.25 -3.73 3.25
CA VAL A 12 -6.81 -2.67 4.17
C VAL A 12 -7.04 -3.04 5.64
N MET A 13 -7.98 -3.96 5.89
CA MET A 13 -8.30 -4.47 7.21
C MET A 13 -7.34 -5.56 7.70
N HIS A 14 -6.51 -6.12 6.82
CA HIS A 14 -5.49 -7.07 7.23
C HIS A 14 -4.37 -6.35 7.98
N TYR A 15 -3.87 -6.96 9.06
CA TYR A 15 -2.72 -6.43 9.79
C TYR A 15 -1.40 -6.70 9.07
N GLY A 16 -0.39 -5.89 9.36
CA GLY A 16 0.97 -6.10 8.85
C GLY A 16 1.64 -7.31 9.47
N ARG A 17 2.63 -7.88 8.77
CA ARG A 17 3.37 -9.10 9.16
C ARG A 17 3.89 -9.08 10.61
N ASN A 18 4.32 -7.93 11.08
CA ASN A 18 4.92 -7.72 12.39
C ASN A 18 3.95 -7.04 13.37
N ALA A 19 2.65 -6.99 13.06
CA ALA A 19 1.69 -6.37 13.97
C ALA A 19 1.73 -7.07 15.33
N PHE A 20 1.91 -6.27 16.38
CA PHE A 20 2.04 -6.73 17.76
C PHE A 20 3.26 -7.64 18.03
N ALA A 21 4.28 -7.63 17.16
CA ALA A 21 5.52 -8.36 17.41
C ALA A 21 6.27 -7.78 18.61
N VAL A 22 6.78 -8.65 19.48
CA VAL A 22 7.70 -8.25 20.58
C VAL A 22 9.09 -7.94 20.01
N ASN A 23 9.49 -8.67 18.96
CA ASN A 23 10.70 -8.46 18.20
C ASN A 23 10.34 -8.21 16.73
N GLU A 24 10.63 -7.02 16.18
CA GLU A 24 10.28 -6.68 14.79
C GLU A 24 11.01 -7.54 13.74
N SER A 25 12.08 -8.24 14.13
CA SER A 25 12.75 -9.20 13.24
C SER A 25 12.00 -10.53 13.12
N GLU A 26 11.00 -10.77 13.96
CA GLU A 26 10.22 -12.00 14.01
C GLU A 26 8.75 -11.74 13.63
N PRO A 27 8.29 -12.25 12.48
CA PRO A 27 6.94 -12.01 12.02
C PRO A 27 5.90 -12.73 12.89
N THR A 28 4.81 -12.04 13.23
CA THR A 28 3.66 -12.64 13.94
C THR A 28 2.68 -13.30 12.98
N MET A 29 2.71 -12.94 11.69
CA MET A 29 1.85 -13.51 10.65
C MET A 29 2.62 -13.84 9.38
N THR A 30 2.40 -15.04 8.86
CA THR A 30 3.00 -15.52 7.60
C THR A 30 1.92 -16.03 6.65
N ALA A 31 1.89 -15.48 5.44
CA ALA A 31 0.97 -15.89 4.39
C ALA A 31 1.29 -17.31 3.92
N LYS A 32 0.26 -18.17 3.81
CA LYS A 32 0.40 -19.50 3.19
C LYS A 32 0.28 -19.37 1.66
N PRO A 33 0.93 -20.24 0.86
CA PRO A 33 0.79 -20.23 -0.60
C PRO A 33 -0.67 -20.34 -1.08
N ALA A 34 -1.54 -21.03 -0.32
CA ALA A 34 -2.96 -21.14 -0.65
C ALA A 34 -3.71 -19.79 -0.56
N ALA A 35 -3.21 -18.80 0.17
CA ALA A 35 -3.76 -17.45 0.17
C ALA A 35 -3.54 -16.71 -1.18
N LEU A 36 -2.76 -17.30 -2.09
CA LEU A 36 -2.43 -16.75 -3.41
C LEU A 36 -3.31 -17.27 -4.55
N SER A 37 -4.03 -18.37 -4.31
CA SER A 37 -4.78 -19.10 -5.35
C SER A 37 -5.96 -18.31 -5.93
N GLY A 38 -6.31 -17.16 -5.35
CA GLY A 38 -7.24 -16.17 -5.90
C GLY A 38 -6.69 -15.37 -7.09
N GLY A 39 -5.51 -15.70 -7.63
CA GLY A 39 -5.00 -15.17 -8.90
C GLY A 39 -4.40 -13.77 -8.84
N ARG A 40 -4.05 -13.25 -7.65
CA ARG A 40 -3.62 -11.85 -7.47
C ARG A 40 -2.12 -11.63 -7.26
N ALA A 41 -1.30 -12.67 -7.04
CA ALA A 41 0.13 -12.59 -7.36
C ALA A 41 0.86 -13.95 -7.43
N SER A 42 2.09 -13.91 -7.95
CA SER A 42 2.89 -15.04 -8.40
C SER A 42 3.90 -15.61 -7.39
N SER A 43 4.05 -15.07 -6.17
CA SER A 43 4.98 -15.61 -5.16
C SER A 43 4.69 -15.16 -3.72
N ALA A 44 4.65 -16.10 -2.76
CA ALA A 44 4.33 -15.88 -1.34
C ALA A 44 5.33 -14.98 -0.59
N GLU A 45 6.59 -14.98 -1.00
CA GLU A 45 7.69 -14.28 -0.33
C GLU A 45 7.68 -12.76 -0.58
N LYS A 46 6.94 -12.29 -1.61
CA LYS A 46 6.86 -10.88 -2.02
C LYS A 46 5.63 -10.15 -1.47
N PHE A 47 4.83 -10.78 -0.61
CA PHE A 47 3.67 -10.12 -0.02
C PHE A 47 4.03 -9.46 1.29
N ASP A 48 4.07 -8.13 1.24
CA ASP A 48 3.94 -7.30 2.43
C ASP A 48 2.45 -7.18 2.76
N ILE A 49 1.98 -8.08 3.63
CA ILE A 49 0.61 -8.05 4.15
C ILE A 49 0.43 -6.80 5.00
N GLY A 50 -0.80 -6.31 5.12
CA GLY A 50 -1.08 -5.05 5.82
C GLY A 50 -0.92 -3.82 4.93
N ASN A 51 -1.29 -3.93 3.66
CA ASN A 51 -1.46 -2.82 2.73
C ASN A 51 -2.21 -1.63 3.40
N ARG A 52 -1.66 -0.41 3.25
CA ARG A 52 -2.31 0.85 3.64
C ARG A 52 -2.34 1.88 2.51
N ILE A 53 -2.15 1.43 1.27
CA ILE A 53 -2.29 2.25 0.07
C ILE A 53 -3.76 2.61 -0.15
N GLY A 54 -4.67 1.65 0.06
CA GLY A 54 -6.10 1.87 -0.07
C GLY A 54 -6.89 0.57 -0.06
N LEU A 55 -8.19 0.67 -0.33
CA LEU A 55 -9.11 -0.46 -0.37
C LEU A 55 -8.73 -1.41 -1.50
N SER A 56 -8.84 -2.71 -1.25
CA SER A 56 -8.85 -3.69 -2.33
C SER A 56 -10.20 -3.65 -3.04
N GLN A 57 -10.29 -4.24 -4.25
CA GLN A 57 -11.60 -4.42 -4.90
C GLN A 57 -12.56 -5.21 -3.99
N MET A 58 -12.05 -6.18 -3.23
CA MET A 58 -12.91 -6.97 -2.37
C MET A 58 -13.40 -6.14 -1.19
N ASP A 59 -12.58 -5.28 -0.59
CA ASP A 59 -13.03 -4.36 0.45
C ASP A 59 -14.20 -3.49 -0.04
N ALA A 60 -14.09 -2.96 -1.27
CA ALA A 60 -15.13 -2.16 -1.90
C ALA A 60 -16.41 -2.99 -2.19
N ASP A 61 -16.26 -4.20 -2.74
CA ASP A 61 -17.37 -5.13 -2.99
C ASP A 61 -18.07 -5.51 -1.67
N GLN A 62 -17.31 -5.77 -0.61
CA GLN A 62 -17.84 -6.10 0.71
C GLN A 62 -18.63 -4.96 1.32
N LEU A 63 -18.12 -3.74 1.18
CA LEU A 63 -18.82 -2.53 1.61
C LEU A 63 -20.13 -2.33 0.84
N ALA A 64 -20.12 -2.48 -0.49
CA ALA A 64 -21.33 -2.35 -1.30
C ALA A 64 -22.38 -3.41 -0.95
N ASP A 65 -21.95 -4.67 -0.76
CA ASP A 65 -22.83 -5.76 -0.31
C ASP A 65 -23.46 -5.45 1.05
N HIS A 66 -22.67 -4.91 1.99
CA HIS A 66 -23.14 -4.58 3.34
C HIS A 66 -24.24 -3.51 3.31
N TYR A 67 -24.13 -2.55 2.39
CA TYR A 67 -25.09 -1.44 2.26
C TYR A 67 -26.31 -1.74 1.38
N ARG A 68 -26.47 -2.97 0.87
CA ARG A 68 -27.64 -3.32 0.02
C ARG A 68 -28.98 -3.22 0.74
N SER A 69 -29.03 -3.35 2.07
CA SER A 69 -30.27 -3.15 2.84
C SER A 69 -30.73 -1.70 2.82
N GLU A 70 -29.78 -0.76 2.79
CA GLU A 70 -30.04 0.68 2.82
C GLU A 70 -30.22 1.24 1.41
N VAL A 71 -29.41 0.75 0.46
CA VAL A 71 -29.42 1.14 -0.95
C VAL A 71 -29.39 -0.12 -1.80
N SER A 72 -30.56 -0.56 -2.26
CA SER A 72 -30.71 -1.84 -2.99
C SER A 72 -29.92 -1.91 -4.31
N THR A 73 -29.59 -0.77 -4.91
CA THR A 73 -28.79 -0.67 -6.13
C THR A 73 -27.29 -0.45 -5.86
N CYS A 74 -26.84 -0.54 -4.60
CA CYS A 74 -25.46 -0.28 -4.25
C CYS A 74 -24.51 -1.26 -4.96
N THR A 75 -23.58 -0.70 -5.72
CA THR A 75 -22.56 -1.42 -6.48
C THR A 75 -21.23 -0.75 -6.24
N ALA A 76 -20.19 -1.57 -6.02
CA ALA A 76 -18.84 -1.06 -5.85
C ALA A 76 -18.26 -0.62 -7.19
N ASN A 77 -17.62 0.55 -7.19
CA ASN A 77 -16.75 0.97 -8.29
C ASN A 77 -15.63 -0.06 -8.51
N LYS A 78 -15.13 -0.11 -9.75
CA LYS A 78 -13.98 -0.92 -10.13
C LYS A 78 -12.68 -0.17 -9.88
N LEU A 79 -11.80 -0.84 -9.14
CA LEU A 79 -10.42 -0.44 -8.95
C LEU A 79 -9.69 -0.59 -10.29
N GLY A 80 -9.18 0.52 -10.79
CA GLY A 80 -8.28 0.54 -11.94
C GLY A 80 -6.84 0.33 -11.48
N GLY A 81 -6.03 1.37 -11.67
CA GLY A 81 -4.63 1.41 -11.21
C GLY A 81 -4.42 2.39 -10.06
N SER A 82 -3.16 2.49 -9.63
CA SER A 82 -2.71 3.56 -8.75
C SER A 82 -1.60 4.37 -9.40
N THR A 83 -1.61 5.67 -9.16
CA THR A 83 -0.52 6.59 -9.50
C THR A 83 0.15 7.06 -8.24
N CYS A 84 1.46 7.35 -8.30
CA CYS A 84 2.15 8.00 -7.20
C CYS A 84 2.42 9.45 -7.53
N THR A 85 2.31 10.29 -6.52
CA THR A 85 2.66 11.70 -6.58
C THR A 85 3.49 12.06 -5.37
N GLU A 86 4.54 12.87 -5.58
CA GLU A 86 5.39 13.34 -4.49
C GLU A 86 4.54 14.08 -3.46
N MET A 87 4.77 13.77 -2.18
CA MET A 87 4.01 14.39 -1.10
C MET A 87 4.52 15.82 -0.88
N GLU A 88 3.59 16.76 -0.89
CA GLU A 88 3.89 18.14 -0.55
C GLU A 88 4.06 18.33 0.96
N LYS A 89 4.90 19.29 1.32
CA LYS A 89 5.03 19.82 2.68
C LYS A 89 4.54 21.26 2.68
N ASP A 90 3.47 21.54 3.43
CA ASP A 90 2.85 22.86 3.53
C ASP A 90 2.44 23.46 2.15
N GLY A 91 1.92 22.59 1.27
CA GLY A 91 1.47 22.97 -0.09
C GLY A 91 2.59 23.25 -1.08
N LYS A 92 3.83 22.80 -0.78
CA LYS A 92 5.00 22.94 -1.66
C LYS A 92 5.71 21.61 -1.82
N ALA A 93 6.43 21.45 -2.94
CA ALA A 93 7.33 20.32 -3.14
C ALA A 93 8.28 20.17 -1.94
N TRP A 94 8.41 18.95 -1.43
CA TRP A 94 9.30 18.67 -0.32
C TRP A 94 10.77 18.84 -0.74
N VAL A 95 11.53 19.51 0.14
CA VAL A 95 13.00 19.56 0.10
C VAL A 95 13.53 19.39 1.52
N ASP A 96 14.76 18.90 1.63
CA ASP A 96 15.50 18.81 2.88
C ASP A 96 16.02 20.20 3.35
N PRO A 97 16.71 20.30 4.52
CA PRO A 97 17.29 21.55 5.00
C PRO A 97 18.34 22.19 4.07
N HIS A 98 18.89 21.43 3.12
CA HIS A 98 19.87 21.88 2.13
C HIS A 98 19.22 22.27 0.79
N GLY A 99 17.90 22.15 0.67
CA GLY A 99 17.15 22.43 -0.57
C GLY A 99 17.14 21.26 -1.56
N GLN A 100 17.55 20.06 -1.15
CA GLN A 100 17.57 18.86 -1.98
C GLN A 100 16.21 18.17 -1.94
N GLY A 101 15.63 17.93 -3.12
CA GLY A 101 14.35 17.22 -3.28
C GLY A 101 14.52 15.75 -3.70
N CYS A 102 13.40 15.10 -4.03
CA CYS A 102 13.35 13.68 -4.39
C CYS A 102 14.33 13.25 -5.49
N ALA A 103 14.49 14.06 -6.54
CA ALA A 103 15.40 13.75 -7.65
C ALA A 103 16.87 13.59 -7.21
N ILE A 104 17.33 14.41 -6.25
CA ILE A 104 18.71 14.36 -5.76
C ILE A 104 18.95 13.09 -4.95
N TYR A 105 17.98 12.70 -4.11
CA TYR A 105 18.05 11.48 -3.33
C TYR A 105 18.04 10.22 -4.20
N LEU A 106 17.27 10.22 -5.29
CA LEU A 106 17.30 9.13 -6.27
C LEU A 106 18.65 9.05 -6.97
N GLN A 107 19.17 10.19 -7.44
CA GLN A 107 20.48 10.25 -8.08
C GLN A 107 21.60 9.74 -7.15
N MET A 108 21.63 10.16 -5.89
CA MET A 108 22.62 9.69 -4.91
C MET A 108 22.56 8.17 -4.71
N GLN A 109 21.37 7.57 -4.77
CA GLN A 109 21.21 6.12 -4.68
C GLN A 109 21.71 5.43 -5.96
N GLU A 110 21.36 5.94 -7.13
CA GLU A 110 21.79 5.39 -8.44
C GLU A 110 23.32 5.47 -8.62
N GLU A 111 23.94 6.53 -8.11
CA GLU A 111 25.39 6.72 -8.11
C GLU A 111 26.10 5.93 -6.99
N GLY A 112 25.36 5.24 -6.12
CA GLY A 112 25.92 4.46 -5.03
C GLY A 112 26.51 5.29 -3.89
N GLN A 113 26.18 6.58 -3.80
CA GLN A 113 26.59 7.45 -2.68
C GLN A 113 25.82 7.13 -1.40
N ILE A 114 24.60 6.63 -1.54
CA ILE A 114 23.75 6.15 -0.45
C ILE A 114 23.18 4.77 -0.79
N GLU A 115 22.97 3.93 0.22
CA GLU A 115 22.40 2.58 0.03
C GLU A 115 20.90 2.63 -0.32
N SER A 116 20.18 3.57 0.28
CA SER A 116 18.75 3.78 0.00
C SER A 116 18.38 5.25 0.13
N CYS A 117 17.58 5.74 -0.82
CA CYS A 117 16.92 7.03 -0.76
C CYS A 117 15.68 7.02 0.16
N GLY A 118 15.26 5.84 0.63
CA GLY A 118 14.15 5.64 1.56
C GLY A 118 14.57 5.90 3.00
N ARG A 119 14.96 4.84 3.73
CA ARG A 119 15.49 4.96 5.09
C ARG A 119 17.02 5.11 5.05
N PRO A 120 17.63 5.96 5.91
CA PRO A 120 17.02 6.70 7.03
C PRO A 120 16.47 8.09 6.66
N PHE A 121 16.44 8.46 5.38
CA PHE A 121 16.15 9.82 4.95
C PHE A 121 14.66 10.16 4.98
N ALA A 122 14.36 11.46 5.11
CA ALA A 122 12.98 11.92 5.07
C ALA A 122 12.35 11.74 3.67
N SER A 123 13.15 11.65 2.60
CA SER A 123 12.71 11.30 1.26
C SER A 123 11.92 10.01 1.20
N GLY A 124 12.18 9.02 2.07
CA GLY A 124 11.37 7.81 2.16
C GLY A 124 9.91 8.02 2.58
N ARG A 125 9.55 9.21 3.08
CA ARG A 125 8.17 9.61 3.36
C ARG A 125 7.55 10.39 2.21
N TYR A 126 8.32 11.29 1.60
CA TYR A 126 7.78 12.24 0.63
C TYR A 126 7.89 11.76 -0.82
N CYS A 127 8.87 10.91 -1.11
CA CYS A 127 9.27 10.57 -2.46
C CYS A 127 8.78 9.18 -2.89
N CYS A 128 8.06 9.12 -4.00
CA CYS A 128 7.44 7.94 -4.59
C CYS A 128 8.41 6.79 -4.85
N GLU A 129 9.52 7.10 -5.50
CA GLU A 129 10.55 6.12 -5.87
C GLU A 129 11.42 5.71 -4.66
N CYS A 130 11.33 6.44 -3.55
CA CYS A 130 11.98 6.10 -2.28
C CYS A 130 11.09 5.30 -1.32
N GLY A 131 9.95 4.81 -1.81
CA GLY A 131 8.98 4.04 -1.01
C GLY A 131 7.96 4.90 -0.26
N GLY A 132 8.03 6.22 -0.40
CA GLY A 132 7.07 7.17 0.16
C GLY A 132 6.06 7.67 -0.88
N GLY A 133 5.72 8.96 -0.75
CA GLY A 133 4.80 9.64 -1.64
C GLY A 133 3.32 9.35 -1.34
N LEU A 134 2.45 9.95 -2.13
CA LEU A 134 1.01 9.74 -2.10
C LEU A 134 0.60 8.79 -3.22
N ARG A 135 0.03 7.64 -2.86
CA ARG A 135 -0.52 6.68 -3.82
C ARG A 135 -2.02 6.93 -3.96
N LEU A 136 -2.45 7.35 -5.14
CA LEU A 136 -3.85 7.62 -5.47
C LEU A 136 -4.42 6.43 -6.23
N GLN A 137 -5.50 5.83 -5.72
CA GLN A 137 -6.23 4.78 -6.41
C GLN A 137 -7.30 5.38 -7.34
N ALA A 138 -7.32 4.95 -8.59
CA ALA A 138 -8.36 5.32 -9.54
C ALA A 138 -9.54 4.35 -9.43
N TRP A 139 -10.75 4.91 -9.32
CA TRP A 139 -12.01 4.17 -9.21
C TRP A 139 -12.98 4.62 -10.30
N SER A 140 -13.58 3.68 -11.02
CA SER A 140 -14.61 3.96 -12.03
C SER A 140 -15.91 3.23 -11.68
N PRO A 141 -17.09 3.76 -12.05
CA PRO A 141 -18.34 3.02 -11.98
C PRO A 141 -18.28 1.66 -12.71
#